data_AF-A0A7V3SU51-F1
#
_entry.id   AF-A0A7V3SU51-F1
#
_cell.length_a   1.000
_cell.length_b   1.000
_cell.length_c   1.000
_cell.angle_alpha   90.00
_cell.angle_beta   90.00
_cell.angle_gamma   90.00
#
_symmetry.space_group_name_H-M   'P 1'
#
loop_
_entity.id
_entity.type
_entity.pdbx_description
1 polymer ?
#
loop_
_entity_poly.entity_id
_entity_poly.type
_entity_poly.pdbx_seq_one_letter_code
_entity_poly.pdbx_strand_id
1 'polypeptide(L)'
;MAELRIGCSGFLYDHWRGNFYPEELSRNQWFEYYTKHFNTVELNVTFYRLPERESFLKWYATTPDDFLFSLKGSRFITHVKKLKDCIEPLEA
;
A
#
# COMPACT_ATOMS: atom_id res chain seq x y z
N MET A 1 16.73 -20.87 2.53
CA MET A 1 15.75 -20.39 3.54
C MET A 1 14.83 -19.40 2.86
N ALA A 2 13.55 -19.36 3.23
CA ALA A 2 12.61 -18.39 2.68
C ALA A 2 12.83 -17.01 3.35
N GLU A 3 12.73 -15.94 2.57
CA GLU A 3 12.77 -14.57 3.07
C GLU A 3 11.42 -14.21 3.69
N LEU A 4 11.41 -13.69 4.92
CA LEU A 4 10.20 -13.30 5.65
C LEU A 4 10.07 -11.78 5.69
N ARG A 5 8.88 -11.27 5.40
CA ARG A 5 8.54 -9.86 5.45
C ARG A 5 7.30 -9.66 6.30
N ILE A 6 7.34 -8.68 7.20
CA ILE A 6 6.27 -8.39 8.16
C ILE A 6 5.81 -6.97 7.93
N GLY A 7 4.50 -6.79 7.84
CA GLY A 7 3.85 -5.51 7.63
C GLY A 7 2.36 -5.60 7.90
N CYS A 8 1.64 -4.56 7.49
CA CYS A 8 0.22 -4.36 7.80
C CYS A 8 -0.60 -4.18 6.52
N SER A 9 -1.90 -4.42 6.62
CA SER A 9 -2.88 -4.12 5.57
C SER A 9 -3.25 -2.64 5.50
N GLY A 10 -2.26 -1.78 5.32
CA GLY A 10 -2.38 -0.32 5.28
C GLY A 10 -1.54 0.38 6.34
N PHE A 11 -1.45 1.71 6.24
CA PHE A 11 -0.59 2.56 7.08
C PHE A 11 -1.23 3.92 7.42
N LEU A 12 -2.50 4.18 7.07
CA LEU A 12 -3.15 5.47 7.31
C LEU A 12 -4.35 5.29 8.23
N TYR A 13 -4.07 5.17 9.52
CA TYR A 13 -5.07 4.93 10.55
C TYR A 13 -4.96 5.96 11.68
N ASP A 14 -5.99 6.76 11.88
CA ASP A 14 -5.93 7.85 12.86
C ASP A 14 -5.76 7.34 14.31
N HIS A 15 -6.31 6.17 14.62
CA HIS A 15 -6.16 5.53 15.93
C HIS A 15 -4.74 4.97 16.20
N TRP A 16 -3.83 5.04 15.22
CA TRP A 16 -2.42 4.71 15.43
C TRP A 16 -1.61 5.89 15.96
N ARG A 17 -2.14 7.13 15.90
CA ARG A 17 -1.52 8.29 16.56
C ARG A 17 -1.48 8.08 18.08
N GLY A 18 -0.35 8.41 18.69
CA GLY A 18 -0.09 8.23 20.12
C GLY A 18 0.30 6.79 20.50
N ASN A 19 -0.02 5.79 19.67
CA ASN A 19 0.29 4.38 19.92
C ASN A 19 1.48 3.88 19.09
N PHE A 20 1.47 4.17 17.80
CA PHE A 20 2.52 3.81 16.85
C PHE A 20 3.13 5.06 16.20
N TYR A 21 2.30 5.98 15.72
CA TYR A 21 2.77 7.28 15.24
C TYR A 21 2.95 8.25 16.42
N PRO A 22 4.06 9.00 16.49
CA PRO A 22 4.20 10.09 17.46
C PRO A 22 3.04 11.09 17.34
N GLU A 23 2.59 11.64 18.46
CA GLU A 23 1.41 12.52 18.53
C GLU A 23 1.54 13.72 17.57
N GLU A 24 2.71 14.34 17.57
CA GLU A 24 3.00 15.54 16.78
C GLU A 24 3.52 15.24 15.37
N LEU A 25 3.56 13.97 14.97
CA LEU A 25 3.96 13.60 13.63
C LEU A 25 2.86 13.96 12.64
N SER A 26 3.19 14.84 11.70
CA SER A 26 2.28 15.20 10.62
C SER A 26 1.86 13.97 9.81
N ARG A 27 0.58 13.91 9.43
CA ARG A 27 0.00 12.76 8.71
C ARG A 27 0.71 12.46 7.39
N ASN A 28 1.27 13.47 6.73
CA ASN A 28 2.03 13.28 5.49
C ASN A 28 3.36 12.52 5.70
N GLN A 29 3.88 12.46 6.93
CA GLN A 29 5.10 11.75 7.30
C GLN A 29 4.83 10.33 7.81
N TRP A 30 3.56 9.93 7.99
CA TRP A 30 3.23 8.62 8.55
C TRP A 30 3.71 7.46 7.68
N PHE A 31 3.70 7.62 6.37
CA PHE A 31 4.22 6.59 5.48
C PHE A 31 5.74 6.43 5.65
N GLU A 32 6.48 7.53 5.62
CA GLU A 32 7.94 7.50 5.86
C GLU A 32 8.29 6.96 7.25
N TYR A 33 7.47 7.25 8.27
CA TYR A 33 7.64 6.66 9.59
C TYR A 33 7.39 5.15 9.55
N TYR A 34 6.32 4.71 8.90
CA TYR A 34 5.96 3.30 8.76
C TYR A 34 7.09 2.47 8.11
N THR A 35 7.73 3.00 7.07
CA THR A 35 8.80 2.32 6.32
C THR A 35 10.10 2.16 7.12
N LYS A 36 10.25 2.88 8.25
CA LYS A 36 11.36 2.70 9.19
C LYS A 36 11.14 1.52 10.15
N HIS A 37 9.91 1.02 10.27
CA HIS A 37 9.55 -0.07 11.20
C HIS A 37 9.17 -1.38 10.51
N PHE A 38 8.67 -1.32 9.27
CA PHE A 38 8.25 -2.47 8.49
C PHE A 38 8.89 -2.46 7.10
N ASN A 39 9.13 -3.64 6.53
CA ASN A 39 9.74 -3.82 5.21
C ASN A 39 8.73 -4.20 4.11
N THR A 40 7.44 -4.15 4.43
CA THR A 40 6.37 -4.36 3.46
C THR A 40 5.07 -3.70 3.90
N VAL A 41 4.19 -3.39 2.94
CA VAL A 41 2.81 -2.97 3.22
C VAL A 41 1.85 -3.54 2.18
N GLU A 42 0.64 -3.93 2.60
CA GLU A 42 -0.46 -4.22 1.68
C GLU A 42 -1.29 -2.96 1.43
N LEU A 43 -1.39 -2.55 0.16
CA LEU A 43 -2.20 -1.43 -0.28
C LEU A 43 -3.60 -1.89 -0.67
N ASN A 44 -4.58 -1.38 0.06
CA ASN A 44 -6.00 -1.61 -0.19
C ASN A 44 -6.60 -0.60 -1.18
N VAL A 45 -5.94 0.52 -1.43
CA VAL A 45 -6.50 1.58 -2.30
C VAL A 45 -6.72 1.08 -3.74
N THR A 46 -5.82 0.23 -4.25
CA THR A 46 -5.88 -0.40 -5.57
C THR A 46 -7.10 -1.30 -5.76
N PHE A 47 -7.65 -1.82 -4.66
CA PHE A 47 -8.90 -2.58 -4.68
C PHE A 47 -10.08 -1.69 -5.10
N TYR A 48 -10.13 -0.45 -4.62
CA TYR A 48 -11.27 0.44 -4.84
C TYR A 48 -11.11 1.32 -6.08
N ARG A 49 -9.88 1.72 -6.41
CA ARG A 49 -9.54 2.55 -7.57
C ARG A 49 -8.09 2.35 -7.97
N LEU A 50 -7.75 2.61 -9.23
CA LEU A 50 -6.35 2.68 -9.65
C LEU A 50 -5.78 4.06 -9.25
N PRO A 51 -4.75 4.14 -8.39
CA PRO A 51 -4.06 5.40 -8.13
C PRO A 51 -3.33 5.90 -9.38
N GLU A 52 -3.08 7.21 -9.44
CA GLU A 52 -2.25 7.79 -10.49
C GLU A 52 -0.79 7.33 -10.36
N ARG A 53 -0.06 7.32 -11.49
CA ARG A 53 1.35 6.91 -11.56
C ARG A 53 2.21 7.66 -10.55
N GLU A 54 1.95 8.95 -10.38
CA GLU A 54 2.63 9.86 -9.46
C GLU A 54 2.50 9.39 -8.01
N SER A 55 1.37 8.79 -7.65
CA SER A 55 1.17 8.22 -6.30
C SER A 55 2.10 7.02 -6.07
N PHE A 56 2.22 6.13 -7.06
CA PHE A 56 3.14 5.00 -7.00
C PHE A 56 4.60 5.45 -6.94
N LEU A 57 4.98 6.42 -7.78
CA LEU A 57 6.32 7.00 -7.78
C LEU A 57 6.66 7.65 -6.44
N LYS A 58 5.71 8.37 -5.82
CA LYS A 58 5.89 8.96 -4.51
C LYS A 58 6.09 7.89 -3.43
N TRP A 59 5.30 6.81 -3.44
CA TRP A 59 5.50 5.71 -2.48
C TRP A 59 6.87 5.07 -2.65
N TYR A 60 7.26 4.74 -3.88
CA TYR A 60 8.57 4.18 -4.19
C TYR A 60 9.72 5.07 -3.73
N ALA A 61 9.63 6.39 -3.97
CA ALA A 61 10.65 7.35 -3.55
C ALA A 61 10.72 7.57 -2.03
N THR A 62 9.70 7.15 -1.27
CA THR A 62 9.61 7.32 0.19
C THR A 62 10.00 6.04 0.94
N THR A 63 10.31 4.95 0.22
CA THR A 63 10.66 3.64 0.81
C THR A 63 12.14 3.32 0.65
N PRO A 64 12.73 2.54 1.58
CA PRO A 64 14.04 1.90 1.38
C PRO A 64 14.07 0.98 0.14
N ASP A 65 15.26 0.75 -0.41
CA ASP A 65 15.47 -0.06 -1.61
C ASP A 65 14.95 -1.51 -1.49
N ASP A 66 14.96 -2.05 -0.27
CA ASP A 66 14.52 -3.41 0.00
C ASP A 66 13.04 -3.50 0.38
N PHE A 67 12.27 -2.41 0.36
CA PHE A 67 10.86 -2.41 0.74
C PHE A 67 9.97 -2.97 -0.38
N LEU A 68 9.03 -3.85 -0.02
CA LEU A 68 8.09 -4.42 -0.99
C LEU A 68 6.64 -3.99 -0.75
N PHE A 69 5.88 -3.86 -1.83
CA PHE A 69 4.46 -3.57 -1.78
C PHE A 69 3.66 -4.80 -2.18
N SER A 70 2.62 -5.11 -1.42
CA SER A 70 1.55 -6.01 -1.85
C SER A 70 0.35 -5.15 -2.28
N LEU A 71 -0.18 -5.36 -3.48
CA LEU A 71 -1.32 -4.62 -3.99
C LEU A 71 -2.55 -5.51 -4.01
N LYS A 72 -3.67 -5.06 -3.44
CA LYS A 72 -4.94 -5.75 -3.68
C LYS A 72 -5.37 -5.55 -5.13
N GLY A 73 -5.69 -6.65 -5.80
CA GLY A 73 -6.25 -6.61 -7.14
C GLY A 73 -7.56 -5.83 -7.18
N SER A 74 -7.86 -5.18 -8.30
CA SER A 74 -9.07 -4.35 -8.46
C SER A 74 -10.34 -5.12 -8.07
N ARG A 75 -11.24 -4.47 -7.34
CA ARG A 75 -12.59 -4.97 -7.01
C ARG A 75 -13.38 -5.25 -8.28
N PHE A 76 -13.18 -4.46 -9.33
CA PHE A 76 -13.85 -4.69 -10.61
C PHE A 76 -13.43 -6.06 -11.19
N ILE A 77 -12.13 -6.36 -11.19
CA ILE A 77 -11.59 -7.63 -11.68
C ILE A 77 -12.03 -8.81 -10.79
N THR A 78 -11.81 -8.69 -9.48
CA THR A 78 -11.97 -9.81 -8.54
C THR A 78 -13.41 -10.08 -8.12
N HIS A 79 -14.23 -9.04 -7.92
CA HIS A 79 -15.59 -9.19 -7.37
C HIS A 79 -16.69 -8.97 -8.41
N VAL A 80 -16.53 -8.01 -9.34
CA VAL A 80 -17.55 -7.72 -10.35
C VAL A 80 -17.44 -8.71 -11.52
N LYS A 81 -16.28 -8.76 -12.16
CA LYS A 81 -15.99 -9.69 -13.27
C LYS A 81 -15.71 -11.11 -12.80
N LYS A 82 -15.38 -11.31 -11.53
CA LYS A 82 -15.02 -12.62 -10.94
C LYS A 82 -13.95 -13.33 -11.78
N LEU A 83 -12.93 -12.58 -12.20
CA LEU A 83 -11.81 -13.04 -13.03
C LEU A 83 -12.16 -13.48 -14.46
N LYS A 84 -13.37 -13.15 -14.96
CA LYS A 84 -13.78 -13.44 -16.35
C LYS A 84 -13.49 -12.26 -17.27
N ASP A 85 -12.90 -12.52 -18.44
CA ASP A 85 -12.68 -11.55 -19.51
C ASP A 85 -12.05 -10.23 -19.04
N CYS A 86 -10.92 -10.32 -18.33
CA CYS A 86 -10.28 -9.19 -17.64
C CYS A 86 -9.04 -8.61 -18.36
N ILE A 87 -8.82 -8.90 -19.64
CA ILE A 87 -7.64 -8.40 -20.37
C ILE A 87 -7.66 -6.87 -20.49
N GLU A 88 -8.76 -6.30 -20.98
CA GLU A 88 -8.88 -4.85 -21.18
C GLU A 88 -8.68 -4.04 -19.86
N PRO A 89 -9.26 -4.43 -18.70
CA PRO A 89 -8.96 -3.79 -17.42
C PRO A 89 -7.51 -3.90 -16.91
N LEU A 90 -6.67 -4.76 -17.51
CA LEU A 90 -5.25 -4.89 -17.15
C LEU A 90 -4.33 -4.04 -18.04
N GLU A 91 -4.83 -3.54 -19.17
CA GLU A 91 -4.07 -2.73 -20.14
C GLU A 91 -4.24 -1.21 -19.94
N ALA A 92 -5.18 -0.80 -19.08
CA ALA A 92 -5.46 0.60 -18.73
C ALA A 92 -4.56 1.12 -17.59
#